data_AF-A0A7C5FDB7-F1
#
_entry.id   AF-A0A7C5FDB7-F1
#
_cell.length_a   1.000
_cell.length_b   1.000
_cell.length_c   1.000
_cell.angle_alpha   90.00
_cell.angle_beta   90.00
_cell.angle_gamma   90.00
#
_symmetry.space_group_name_H-M   'P 1'
#
loop_
_entity.id
_entity.type
_entity.pdbx_description
1 polymer ?
#
loop_
_entity_poly.entity_id
_entity_poly.type
_entity_poly.pdbx_seq_one_letter_code
_entity_poly.pdbx_strand_id
1 'polypeptide(L)'
;TAFVTQALRALKKGGKLELRTDSDNYYVYALEVFSSLLKAEFTVSKNSYIEVISKYEERWRRMEKDIYTLSLYSLEESKEERIELNFDLDKISLEDIKVPRESIVKSDFFVHFGKRFKSDSKKGFVVECSFGSFTMPEKKIIVANEEKCYYLPSKPVKTRVNQKAHNLIKEVLNG
;
A
#
# COMPACT_ATOMS: atom_id res chain seq x y z
N THR A 1 -7.86 -8.44 -6.92
CA THR A 1 -7.83 -7.64 -8.16
C THR A 1 -7.35 -6.20 -7.96
N ALA A 2 -7.56 -5.55 -6.81
CA ALA A 2 -7.23 -4.12 -6.59
C ALA A 2 -5.83 -3.67 -7.08
N PHE A 3 -4.78 -4.46 -6.81
CA PHE A 3 -3.44 -4.17 -7.30
C PHE A 3 -3.36 -4.13 -8.83
N VAL A 4 -3.88 -5.16 -9.51
CA VAL A 4 -3.84 -5.27 -10.97
C VAL A 4 -4.60 -4.11 -11.62
N THR A 5 -5.75 -3.74 -11.07
CA THR A 5 -6.51 -2.56 -11.55
C THR A 5 -5.68 -1.28 -11.45
N GLN A 6 -4.98 -1.06 -10.34
CA GLN A 6 -4.11 0.13 -10.19
C GLN A 6 -2.88 0.09 -11.08
N ALA A 7 -2.30 -1.10 -11.32
CA ALA A 7 -1.18 -1.28 -12.24
C ALA A 7 -1.59 -0.92 -13.68
N LEU A 8 -2.72 -1.47 -14.17
CA LEU A 8 -3.24 -1.13 -15.50
C LEU A 8 -3.58 0.35 -15.64
N ARG A 9 -4.12 0.97 -14.59
CA ARG A 9 -4.40 2.42 -14.56
C ARG A 9 -3.14 3.27 -14.75
N ALA A 10 -2.02 2.84 -14.17
CA ALA A 10 -0.75 3.56 -14.26
C ALA A 10 -0.04 3.38 -15.60
N LEU A 11 -0.40 2.34 -16.37
CA LEU A 11 0.17 2.06 -17.67
C LEU A 11 -0.55 2.87 -18.76
N LYS A 12 0.23 3.35 -19.74
CA LYS A 12 -0.33 3.86 -21.01
C LYS A 12 -1.05 2.73 -21.73
N LYS A 13 -1.97 3.06 -22.63
CA LYS A 13 -2.59 2.09 -23.54
C LYS A 13 -1.49 1.30 -24.30
N GLY A 14 -1.60 -0.02 -24.31
CA GLY A 14 -0.62 -0.97 -24.85
C GLY A 14 0.55 -1.29 -23.92
N GLY A 15 0.71 -0.58 -22.79
CA GLY A 15 1.69 -0.93 -21.77
C GLY A 15 1.37 -2.26 -21.11
N LYS A 16 2.40 -2.97 -20.63
CA LYS A 16 2.23 -4.30 -20.03
C LYS A 16 2.64 -4.36 -18.55
N LEU A 17 1.89 -5.14 -17.78
CA LEU A 17 2.29 -5.67 -16.49
C LEU A 17 2.81 -7.09 -16.72
N GLU A 18 4.09 -7.33 -16.43
CA GLU A 18 4.70 -8.66 -16.57
C GLU A 18 4.93 -9.30 -15.19
N LEU A 19 4.39 -10.51 -15.03
CA LEU A 19 4.61 -11.38 -13.87
C LEU A 19 5.44 -12.58 -14.31
N ARG A 20 6.48 -12.90 -13.53
CA ARG A 20 7.30 -14.10 -13.72
C ARG A 20 7.35 -14.89 -12.41
N THR A 21 7.09 -16.19 -12.46
CA THR A 21 7.05 -17.03 -11.26
C THR A 21 7.46 -18.48 -11.54
N ASP A 22 8.13 -19.11 -10.58
CA ASP A 22 8.43 -20.55 -10.56
C ASP A 22 7.40 -21.38 -9.75
N SER A 23 6.31 -20.75 -9.31
CA SER A 23 5.28 -21.37 -8.47
C SER A 23 4.03 -21.67 -9.28
N ASP A 24 3.66 -22.95 -9.37
CA ASP A 24 2.41 -23.38 -10.03
C ASP A 24 1.17 -22.75 -9.37
N ASN A 25 1.12 -22.73 -8.04
CA ASN A 25 0.01 -22.12 -7.30
C ASN A 25 -0.13 -20.64 -7.63
N TYR A 26 0.99 -19.91 -7.70
CA TYR A 26 0.93 -18.49 -8.01
C TYR A 26 0.61 -18.22 -9.47
N TYR A 27 1.07 -19.09 -10.37
CA TYR A 27 0.69 -19.09 -11.77
C TYR A 27 -0.83 -19.28 -11.96
N VAL A 28 -1.42 -20.31 -11.35
CA VAL A 28 -2.87 -20.57 -11.41
C VAL A 28 -3.66 -19.40 -10.84
N TYR A 29 -3.27 -18.91 -9.67
CA TYR A 29 -3.91 -17.74 -9.06
C TYR A 29 -3.84 -16.51 -9.96
N ALA A 30 -2.70 -16.27 -10.62
CA ALA A 30 -2.55 -15.14 -11.52
C ALA A 30 -3.47 -15.26 -12.75
N LEU A 31 -3.63 -16.47 -13.31
CA LEU A 31 -4.58 -16.72 -14.40
C LEU A 31 -6.02 -16.42 -13.98
N GLU A 32 -6.43 -16.85 -12.78
CA GLU A 32 -7.76 -16.56 -12.23
C GLU A 32 -7.97 -15.05 -12.09
N VAL A 33 -7.00 -14.34 -11.49
CA VAL A 33 -7.07 -12.90 -11.33
C VAL A 33 -7.17 -12.19 -12.68
N PHE A 34 -6.35 -12.55 -13.66
CA PHE A 34 -6.35 -11.90 -14.98
C PHE A 34 -7.63 -12.20 -15.75
N SER A 35 -8.13 -13.43 -15.69
CA SER A 35 -9.37 -13.86 -16.35
C SER A 35 -10.63 -13.25 -15.70
N SER A 36 -10.55 -12.83 -14.43
CA SER A 36 -11.66 -12.19 -13.73
C SER A 36 -11.86 -10.71 -14.08
N LEU A 37 -10.93 -10.09 -14.81
CA LEU A 37 -11.01 -8.70 -15.19
C LEU A 37 -12.05 -8.50 -16.30
N LEU A 38 -12.84 -7.42 -16.20
CA LEU A 38 -13.88 -7.10 -17.19
C LEU A 38 -13.31 -6.91 -18.61
N LYS A 39 -12.10 -6.36 -18.71
CA LYS A 39 -11.35 -6.18 -19.96
C LYS A 39 -9.93 -6.65 -19.72
N ALA A 40 -9.51 -7.67 -20.45
CA ALA A 40 -8.16 -8.20 -20.35
C ALA A 40 -7.71 -8.75 -21.69
N GLU A 41 -6.47 -8.42 -22.04
CA GLU A 41 -5.67 -9.15 -23.01
C GLU A 41 -4.39 -9.54 -22.28
N PHE A 42 -4.08 -10.82 -22.26
CA PHE A 42 -2.84 -11.29 -21.68
C PHE A 42 -2.27 -12.47 -22.45
N THR A 43 -0.95 -12.59 -22.40
CA THR A 43 -0.21 -13.72 -22.95
C THR A 43 0.44 -14.52 -21.83
N VAL A 44 0.63 -15.81 -22.10
CA VAL A 44 1.30 -16.72 -21.18
C VAL A 44 2.35 -17.47 -21.96
N SER A 45 3.54 -17.57 -21.38
CA SER A 45 4.60 -18.42 -21.91
C SER A 45 5.34 -19.13 -20.79
N LYS A 46 5.95 -20.25 -21.11
CA LYS A 46 6.68 -21.09 -20.17
C LYS A 46 8.12 -21.23 -20.65
N ASN A 47 9.07 -21.08 -19.72
CA ASN A 47 10.51 -21.23 -19.95
C ASN A 47 11.05 -20.36 -21.10
N SER A 48 10.44 -19.20 -21.35
CA SER A 48 10.87 -18.27 -22.39
C SER A 48 12.21 -17.62 -22.05
N TYR A 49 13.04 -17.46 -23.08
CA TYR A 49 14.28 -16.71 -22.99
C TYR A 49 14.01 -15.22 -22.74
N ILE A 50 14.85 -14.62 -21.90
CA ILE A 50 14.94 -13.17 -21.70
C ILE A 50 16.42 -12.81 -21.64
N GLU A 51 16.73 -11.61 -22.13
CA GLU A 51 18.10 -11.10 -22.19
C GLU A 51 18.67 -10.77 -20.81
N VAL A 52 17.84 -10.23 -19.92
CA VAL A 52 18.21 -9.87 -18.56
C VAL A 52 17.52 -10.81 -17.58
N ILE A 53 18.29 -11.67 -16.91
CA ILE A 53 17.78 -12.62 -15.91
C ILE A 53 18.08 -12.13 -14.49
N SER A 54 17.13 -12.33 -13.58
CA SER A 54 17.36 -12.07 -12.16
C SER A 54 18.19 -13.18 -11.50
N LYS A 55 18.85 -12.84 -10.37
CA LYS A 55 19.53 -13.83 -9.51
C LYS A 55 18.60 -15.00 -9.10
N TYR A 56 17.33 -14.70 -8.86
CA TYR A 56 16.35 -15.71 -8.50
C TYR A 56 16.02 -16.64 -9.66
N GLU A 57 15.84 -16.10 -10.87
CA GLU A 57 15.58 -16.91 -12.05
C GLU A 57 16.77 -17.77 -12.46
N GLU A 58 18.00 -17.26 -12.33
CA GLU A 58 19.18 -18.08 -12.55
C GLU A 58 19.19 -19.29 -11.61
N ARG A 59 18.86 -19.07 -10.33
CA ARG A 59 18.72 -20.15 -9.36
C ARG A 59 17.61 -21.12 -9.73
N TRP A 60 16.43 -20.64 -10.13
CA TRP A 60 15.30 -21.50 -10.54
C TRP A 60 15.67 -22.37 -11.75
N ARG A 61 16.39 -21.82 -12.73
CA ARG A 61 16.90 -22.57 -13.88
C ARG A 61 17.88 -23.67 -13.48
N ARG A 62 18.82 -23.38 -12.57
CA ARG A 62 19.75 -24.39 -12.03
C ARG A 62 19.04 -25.51 -11.26
N MET A 63 17.89 -25.20 -10.68
CA MET A 63 17.02 -26.17 -10.02
C MET A 63 16.08 -26.89 -10.98
N GLU A 64 16.23 -26.67 -12.30
CA GLU A 64 15.38 -27.23 -13.35
C GLU A 64 13.89 -26.94 -13.12
N LYS A 65 13.58 -25.80 -12.49
CA LYS A 65 12.21 -25.37 -12.30
C LYS A 65 11.65 -24.78 -13.58
N ASP A 66 10.37 -25.02 -13.75
CA ASP A 66 9.54 -24.31 -14.70
C ASP A 66 9.33 -22.86 -14.27
N ILE A 67 9.47 -21.93 -15.22
CA ILE A 67 9.24 -20.50 -15.02
C ILE A 67 8.13 -20.05 -15.96
N TYR A 68 7.04 -19.58 -15.38
CA TYR A 68 5.88 -19.04 -16.09
C TYR A 68 6.02 -17.53 -16.22
N THR A 69 5.72 -17.02 -17.41
CA THR A 69 5.63 -15.60 -17.72
C THR A 69 4.19 -15.28 -18.09
N LEU A 70 3.59 -14.31 -17.43
CA LEU A 70 2.26 -13.79 -17.74
C LEU A 70 2.40 -12.30 -18.03
N SER A 71 1.97 -11.85 -19.21
CA SER A 71 1.97 -10.44 -19.59
C SER A 71 0.54 -9.96 -19.77
N LEU A 72 0.08 -9.04 -18.94
CA LEU A 72 -1.24 -8.41 -19.05
C LEU A 72 -1.10 -7.03 -19.67
N TYR A 73 -1.90 -6.74 -20.69
CA TYR A 73 -1.83 -5.49 -21.45
C TYR A 73 -2.92 -4.51 -21.02
N SER A 74 -2.54 -3.23 -20.89
CA SER A 74 -3.48 -2.14 -20.66
C SER A 74 -4.21 -1.80 -21.96
N LEU A 75 -5.50 -2.08 -22.03
CA LEU A 75 -6.31 -1.90 -23.24
C LEU A 75 -6.86 -0.48 -23.39
N GLU A 76 -6.83 0.31 -22.32
CA GLU A 76 -7.50 1.59 -22.24
C GLU A 76 -6.55 2.69 -21.80
N GLU A 77 -6.81 3.89 -22.29
CA GLU A 77 -6.15 5.07 -21.77
C GLU A 77 -6.87 5.50 -20.49
N SER A 78 -6.15 5.45 -19.37
CA SER A 78 -6.68 5.93 -18.11
C SER A 78 -6.60 7.45 -18.06
N LYS A 79 -7.70 8.10 -17.68
CA LYS A 79 -7.68 9.55 -17.45
C LYS A 79 -6.68 9.85 -16.33
N GLU A 80 -5.86 10.89 -16.53
CA GLU A 80 -5.04 11.43 -15.46
C GLU A 80 -5.95 11.85 -14.30
N GLU A 81 -5.83 11.14 -13.19
CA GLU A 81 -6.57 11.46 -11.98
C GLU A 81 -5.62 12.19 -11.04
N ARG A 82 -5.73 13.53 -11.02
CA ARG A 82 -5.05 14.35 -10.02
C ARG A 82 -5.79 14.21 -8.69
N ILE A 83 -5.27 13.35 -7.83
CA ILE A 83 -5.80 13.19 -6.48
C ILE A 83 -4.97 14.06 -5.55
N GLU A 84 -5.56 15.16 -5.07
CA GLU A 84 -4.96 15.97 -4.01
C GLU A 84 -5.15 15.27 -2.67
N LEU A 85 -4.07 14.67 -2.16
CA LEU A 85 -4.03 14.03 -0.85
C LEU A 85 -3.16 14.83 0.09
N ASN A 86 -3.72 15.15 1.27
CA ASN A 86 -3.07 15.93 2.32
C ASN A 86 -3.02 15.10 3.61
N PHE A 87 -1.82 15.05 4.19
CA PHE A 87 -1.53 14.31 5.41
C PHE A 87 -0.93 15.21 6.51
N ASP A 88 -1.27 16.49 6.50
CA ASP A 88 -0.95 17.41 7.58
C ASP A 88 -1.92 17.23 8.74
N LEU A 89 -1.33 17.08 9.94
CA LEU A 89 -2.09 17.04 11.19
C LEU A 89 -2.25 18.46 11.72
N ASP A 90 -3.41 18.72 12.34
CA ASP A 90 -3.66 19.99 12.99
C ASP A 90 -2.85 20.07 14.29
N LYS A 91 -2.66 21.29 14.81
CA LYS A 91 -2.12 21.46 16.16
C LYS A 91 -3.17 20.97 17.17
N ILE A 92 -2.76 20.14 18.11
CA ILE A 92 -3.65 19.50 19.09
C ILE A 92 -3.25 19.84 20.53
N SER A 93 -4.17 19.66 21.48
CA SER A 93 -3.87 19.83 22.89
C SER A 93 -2.80 18.85 23.35
N LEU A 94 -1.90 19.31 24.21
CA LEU A 94 -0.77 18.53 24.74
C LEU A 94 -1.00 18.02 26.16
N GLU A 95 -2.19 18.28 26.72
CA GLU A 95 -2.51 17.96 28.11
C GLU A 95 -2.64 16.46 28.28
N ASP A 96 -3.46 15.78 27.46
CA ASP A 96 -3.60 14.32 27.46
C ASP A 96 -3.96 13.76 26.07
N ILE A 97 -3.40 12.59 25.74
CA ILE A 97 -3.71 11.88 24.49
C ILE A 97 -4.90 10.92 24.68
N LYS A 98 -6.06 11.29 24.13
CA LYS A 98 -7.29 10.48 24.20
C LYS A 98 -7.47 9.58 22.98
N VAL A 99 -6.51 8.68 22.75
CA VAL A 99 -6.60 7.70 21.67
C VAL A 99 -7.09 6.33 22.17
N PRO A 100 -8.01 5.66 21.43
CA PRO A 100 -8.57 4.37 21.84
C PRO A 100 -7.51 3.28 21.96
N ARG A 101 -7.77 2.29 22.82
CA ARG A 101 -6.90 1.11 22.98
C ARG A 101 -7.17 0.05 21.92
N GLU A 102 -8.42 -0.08 21.51
CA GLU A 102 -8.83 -1.02 20.46
C GLU A 102 -8.64 -0.42 19.08
N SER A 103 -8.46 -1.30 18.09
CA SER A 103 -8.39 -0.91 16.69
C SER A 103 -9.76 -0.46 16.20
N ILE A 104 -9.81 0.69 15.52
CA ILE A 104 -11.00 1.09 14.76
C ILE A 104 -10.90 0.43 13.39
N VAL A 105 -11.75 -0.57 13.14
CA VAL A 105 -11.80 -1.32 11.88
C VAL A 105 -12.97 -0.82 11.03
N LYS A 106 -12.70 -0.52 9.76
CA LYS A 106 -13.69 -0.14 8.74
C LYS A 106 -13.65 -1.17 7.61
N SER A 107 -14.50 -0.99 6.60
CA SER A 107 -14.64 -1.96 5.49
C SER A 107 -13.36 -2.18 4.68
N ASP A 108 -12.56 -1.13 4.47
CA ASP A 108 -11.38 -1.15 3.59
C ASP A 108 -10.09 -0.66 4.27
N PHE A 109 -10.15 -0.26 5.54
CA PHE A 109 -9.00 0.19 6.31
C PHE A 109 -9.18 0.01 7.82
N PHE A 110 -8.11 0.21 8.56
CA PHE A 110 -8.16 0.31 10.02
C PHE A 110 -7.24 1.43 10.53
N VAL A 111 -7.42 1.78 11.81
CA VAL A 111 -6.51 2.62 12.59
C VAL A 111 -6.32 1.96 13.95
N HIS A 112 -5.07 1.77 14.35
CA HIS A 112 -4.69 1.23 15.65
C HIS A 112 -3.63 2.13 16.30
N PHE A 113 -3.91 2.60 17.51
CA PHE A 113 -2.97 3.38 18.32
C PHE A 113 -2.27 2.47 19.32
N GLY A 114 -0.96 2.29 19.13
CA GLY A 114 -0.13 1.42 19.94
C GLY A 114 0.41 2.12 21.19
N LYS A 115 1.73 2.04 21.38
CA LYS A 115 2.40 2.63 22.53
C LYS A 115 2.28 4.15 22.53
N ARG A 116 2.06 4.70 23.72
CA ARG A 116 1.95 6.14 23.99
C ARG A 116 3.10 6.53 24.91
N PHE A 117 3.75 7.63 24.61
CA PHE A 117 4.84 8.18 25.40
C PHE A 117 4.54 9.66 25.64
N LYS A 118 4.78 10.13 26.85
CA LYS A 118 4.72 11.56 27.21
C LYS A 118 6.13 11.99 27.58
N SER A 119 6.49 13.23 27.28
CA SER A 119 7.79 13.75 27.73
C SER A 119 7.67 14.22 29.16
N ASP A 120 8.61 13.81 30.02
CA ASP A 120 8.67 14.24 31.41
C ASP A 120 9.21 15.67 31.57
N SER A 121 9.94 16.17 30.56
CA SER A 121 10.63 17.46 30.60
C SER A 121 10.03 18.54 29.69
N LYS A 122 9.19 18.15 28.71
CA LYS A 122 8.55 19.08 27.77
C LYS A 122 7.08 18.71 27.58
N LYS A 123 6.22 19.69 27.28
CA LYS A 123 4.84 19.40 26.89
C LYS A 123 4.81 18.73 25.52
N GLY A 124 4.17 17.58 25.45
CA GLY A 124 4.01 16.83 24.22
C GLY A 124 3.91 15.33 24.42
N PHE A 125 3.54 14.64 23.34
CA PHE A 125 3.42 13.20 23.35
C PHE A 125 3.84 12.59 22.01
N VAL A 126 4.08 11.29 22.07
CA VAL A 126 4.39 10.45 20.93
C VAL A 126 3.48 9.23 20.97
N VAL A 127 2.90 8.86 19.84
CA VAL A 127 2.09 7.64 19.74
C VAL A 127 2.44 6.85 18.49
N GLU A 128 2.60 5.53 18.65
CA GLU A 128 2.68 4.62 17.52
C GLU A 128 1.29 4.48 16.88
N CYS A 129 1.22 4.57 15.56
CA CYS A 129 -0.03 4.42 14.82
C CYS A 129 0.17 3.47 13.64
N SER A 130 -0.59 2.37 13.63
CA SER A 130 -0.69 1.45 12.50
C SER A 130 -2.02 1.67 11.82
N PHE A 131 -2.02 1.93 10.52
CA PHE A 131 -3.23 2.27 9.79
C PHE A 131 -3.12 2.00 8.29
N GLY A 132 -4.23 2.15 7.57
CA GLY A 132 -4.28 1.98 6.11
C GLY A 132 -5.00 0.70 5.73
N SER A 133 -4.73 0.21 4.51
CA SER A 133 -5.40 -0.99 3.98
C SER A 133 -4.95 -2.27 4.69
N PHE A 134 -5.80 -3.30 4.70
CA PHE A 134 -5.45 -4.61 5.26
C PHE A 134 -4.32 -5.32 4.52
N THR A 135 -4.18 -5.06 3.22
CA THR A 135 -3.16 -5.68 2.36
C THR A 135 -1.83 -4.93 2.36
N MET A 136 -1.87 -3.63 2.65
CA MET A 136 -0.70 -2.75 2.67
C MET A 136 -0.88 -1.70 3.78
N PRO A 137 -0.74 -2.12 5.05
CA PRO A 137 -0.79 -1.19 6.18
C PRO A 137 0.52 -0.41 6.30
N GLU A 138 0.43 0.78 6.87
CA GLU A 138 1.58 1.58 7.27
C GLU A 138 1.69 1.66 8.80
N LYS A 139 2.92 1.77 9.27
CA LYS A 139 3.23 2.12 10.65
C LYS A 139 3.94 3.46 10.67
N LYS A 140 3.40 4.41 11.42
CA LYS A 140 3.99 5.74 11.65
C LYS A 140 4.05 6.04 13.12
N ILE A 141 4.86 7.02 13.47
CA ILE A 141 4.85 7.64 14.79
C ILE A 141 4.22 9.02 14.61
N ILE A 142 3.23 9.35 15.45
CA ILE A 142 2.65 10.67 15.52
C ILE A 142 3.32 11.40 16.68
N VAL A 143 3.88 12.57 16.41
CA VAL A 143 4.53 13.43 17.40
C VAL A 143 3.71 14.71 17.52
N ALA A 144 3.36 15.08 18.74
CA ALA A 144 2.74 16.35 19.06
C ALA A 144 3.60 17.09 20.09
N ASN A 145 3.97 18.33 19.77
CA ASN A 145 4.70 19.22 20.66
C ASN A 145 4.11 20.63 20.63
N GLU A 146 4.72 21.57 21.34
CA GLU A 146 4.24 22.96 21.46
C GLU A 146 4.13 23.71 20.12
N GLU A 147 4.88 23.27 19.11
CA GLU A 147 4.90 23.90 17.79
C GLU A 147 3.89 23.25 16.84
N LYS A 148 3.88 21.92 16.75
CA LYS A 148 3.14 21.20 15.69
C LYS A 148 2.82 19.74 16.04
N CYS A 149 1.91 19.16 15.25
CA CYS A 149 1.68 17.72 15.19
C CYS A 149 2.08 17.17 13.81
N TYR A 150 2.79 16.05 13.75
CA TYR A 150 3.30 15.50 12.49
C TYR A 150 3.64 14.01 12.57
N TYR A 151 3.80 13.39 11.39
CA TYR A 151 4.21 12.01 11.24
C TYR A 151 5.74 11.86 11.14
N LEU A 152 6.26 10.78 11.72
CA LEU A 152 7.62 10.27 11.51
C LEU A 152 7.62 8.85 10.92
N PRO A 153 8.66 8.49 10.13
CA PRO A 153 9.76 9.36 9.67
C PRO A 153 9.34 10.32 8.54
N SER A 154 8.15 10.11 7.97
CA SER A 154 7.62 10.87 6.84
C SER A 154 6.09 10.83 6.83
N LYS A 155 5.47 11.71 6.04
CA LYS A 155 4.03 11.63 5.74
C LYS A 155 3.66 10.23 5.20
N PRO A 156 2.42 9.78 5.41
CA PRO A 156 1.91 8.52 4.84
C PRO A 156 2.02 8.47 3.31
N VAL A 157 2.08 7.28 2.75
CA VAL A 157 2.05 7.10 1.29
C VAL A 157 0.71 7.66 0.77
N LYS A 158 0.80 8.42 -0.32
CA LYS A 158 -0.35 9.08 -0.95
C LYS A 158 -1.29 8.07 -1.61
N THR A 159 -2.16 7.49 -0.80
CA THR A 159 -3.25 6.61 -1.26
C THR A 159 -4.60 7.08 -0.70
N ARG A 160 -5.68 6.82 -1.44
CA ARG A 160 -7.05 7.13 -0.98
C ARG A 160 -7.38 6.45 0.35
N VAL A 161 -6.92 5.21 0.53
CA VAL A 161 -7.17 4.44 1.74
C VAL A 161 -6.45 5.06 2.94
N ASN A 162 -5.20 5.48 2.75
CA ASN A 162 -4.47 6.20 3.79
C ASN A 162 -5.10 7.56 4.09
N GLN A 163 -5.65 8.26 3.11
CA GLN A 163 -6.37 9.52 3.35
C GLN A 163 -7.59 9.31 4.26
N LYS A 164 -8.38 8.26 4.02
CA LYS A 164 -9.50 7.90 4.90
C LYS A 164 -9.03 7.61 6.32
N ALA A 165 -7.96 6.82 6.46
CA ALA A 165 -7.36 6.53 7.75
C ALA A 165 -6.80 7.77 8.45
N HIS A 166 -6.14 8.66 7.70
CA HIS A 166 -5.63 9.93 8.19
C HIS A 166 -6.75 10.85 8.70
N ASN A 167 -7.85 10.97 7.96
CA ASN A 167 -9.00 11.76 8.39
C ASN A 167 -9.57 11.23 9.72
N LEU A 168 -9.69 9.90 9.86
CA LEU A 168 -10.11 9.28 11.12
C LEU A 168 -9.11 9.54 12.25
N ILE A 169 -7.81 9.50 11.98
CA ILE A 169 -6.78 9.86 12.96
C ILE A 169 -6.96 11.32 13.40
N LYS A 170 -7.22 12.25 12.48
CA LYS A 170 -7.48 13.66 12.82
C LYS A 170 -8.71 13.82 13.70
N GLU A 171 -9.80 13.12 13.39
CA GLU A 171 -11.01 13.12 14.22
C GLU A 171 -10.72 12.64 15.64
N VAL A 172 -9.98 11.53 15.79
CA VAL A 172 -9.64 10.97 17.10
C VAL A 172 -8.69 11.86 17.89
N LEU A 173 -7.75 12.56 17.23
CA LEU A 173 -6.79 13.43 17.93
C LEU A 173 -7.38 14.78 18.34
N ASN A 174 -8.47 15.22 17.70
CA ASN A 174 -9.13 16.51 17.98
C ASN A 174 -10.39 16.37 18.86
N GLY A 175 -10.87 15.14 19.14
CA GLY A 175 -12.01 14.86 20.03
C GLY A 175 -11.59 14.64 21.48
#